data_AF-A0A8S1QZU1-F1
#
_entry.id   AF-A0A8S1QZU1-F1
#
_cell.length_a   1.000
_cell.length_b   1.000
_cell.length_c   1.000
_cell.angle_alpha   90.00
_cell.angle_beta   90.00
_cell.angle_gamma   90.00
#
_symmetry.space_group_name_H-M   'P 1'
#
loop_
_entity.id
_entity.type
_entity.pdbx_description
1 polymer ?
#
loop_
_entity_poly.entity_id
_entity_poly.type
_entity_poly.pdbx_seq_one_letter_code
_entity_poly.pdbx_strand_id
1 'polypeptide(L)'
;MLRLAFKQQKRQSFQQKMKICELLLERGLKFFELEQFGNAIDQFEICMSVFVEAKSAKRWEETTFEELTQQKYVEQCQIDKLRVKLFEKMAECYYRQHEQGACTKMCDYWLQMSPQCVNAVILRAKSRFLSDNITQIDCQMAFKDLKFALQLDPHNVGVAKFYEKVKTQLLAYKELEYKNYTDLQRKQLELIQQYRKQEDDEDVQQDFMAHLAYQDYDQELSYELDNTKPIPIEVSELGRFIETRGMEMVKIYQQNGQLKEAEDLREKLKKAIAAKKQLEKISQLDFNRPKKKLYEFAQKYGINLLDPQVQNEFKRIQEQNLEDIREWLKQNQWTYTDKATQMQEQELARQELAKLQFKRKTIPQKHNKNKFNKKVQPIVNTQVNSSTPVTINNNITYNQTFNQCNNVINNSMAEQSDEQLADCNCFINLTILLIAIFAIFSAIYYSFFK
;
A
#
# COMPACT_ATOMS: atom_id res chain seq x y z
N MET A 1 35.01 -32.66 19.29
CA MET A 1 36.11 -32.12 20.13
C MET A 1 35.86 -30.68 20.62
N LEU A 2 35.43 -29.74 19.77
CA LEU A 2 35.21 -28.33 20.15
C LEU A 2 34.33 -28.11 21.41
N ARG A 3 33.21 -28.83 21.57
CA ARG A 3 32.33 -28.71 22.76
C ARG A 3 33.03 -29.00 24.10
N LEU A 4 34.00 -29.91 24.14
CA LEU A 4 34.73 -30.22 25.38
C LEU A 4 35.76 -29.12 25.71
N ALA A 5 36.40 -28.55 24.69
CA ALA A 5 37.31 -27.41 24.85
C ALA A 5 36.58 -26.19 25.43
N PHE A 6 35.37 -25.86 24.92
CA PHE A 6 34.56 -24.76 25.45
C PHE A 6 34.12 -24.96 26.91
N LYS A 7 33.80 -26.19 27.32
CA LYS A 7 33.47 -26.48 28.73
C LYS A 7 34.66 -26.26 29.66
N GLN A 8 35.87 -26.63 29.24
CA GLN A 8 37.10 -26.38 30.01
C GLN A 8 37.45 -24.90 30.04
N GLN A 9 37.24 -24.18 28.94
CA GLN A 9 37.48 -22.74 28.83
C GLN A 9 36.63 -21.92 29.81
N LYS A 10 35.38 -22.33 30.08
CA LYS A 10 34.52 -21.65 31.08
C LYS A 10 35.13 -21.64 32.49
N ARG A 11 35.98 -22.62 32.82
CA ARG A 11 36.62 -22.74 34.15
C ARG A 11 37.92 -21.95 34.27
N GLN A 12 38.43 -21.40 33.17
CA GLN A 12 39.69 -20.66 33.17
C GLN A 12 39.51 -19.27 33.78
N SER A 13 40.55 -18.79 34.46
CA SER A 13 40.57 -17.43 35.00
C SER A 13 40.56 -16.40 33.87
N PHE A 14 40.14 -15.17 34.19
CA PHE A 14 40.17 -14.06 33.23
C PHE A 14 41.55 -13.89 32.57
N GLN A 15 42.63 -13.93 33.36
CA GLN A 15 44.01 -13.82 32.87
C GLN A 15 44.39 -14.95 31.91
N GLN A 16 43.95 -16.19 32.19
CA GLN A 16 44.19 -17.32 31.29
C GLN A 16 43.43 -17.15 29.97
N LYS A 17 42.16 -16.72 30.03
CA LYS A 17 41.35 -16.42 28.84
C LYS A 17 41.99 -15.32 27.99
N MET A 18 42.46 -14.23 28.62
CA MET A 18 43.16 -13.15 27.92
C MET A 18 44.43 -13.64 27.22
N LYS A 19 45.27 -14.44 27.90
CA LYS A 19 46.47 -15.02 27.29
C LYS A 19 46.14 -15.93 26.10
N ILE A 20 45.05 -16.69 26.17
CA ILE A 20 44.56 -17.49 25.04
C ILE A 20 44.13 -16.60 23.88
N CYS A 21 43.39 -15.52 24.14
CA CYS A 21 43.01 -14.54 23.12
C CYS A 21 44.22 -13.90 22.45
N GLU A 22 45.25 -13.52 23.21
CA GLU A 22 46.49 -12.96 22.66
C GLU A 22 47.18 -13.93 21.70
N LEU A 23 47.28 -15.20 22.06
CA LEU A 23 47.86 -16.24 21.19
C LEU A 23 47.02 -16.48 19.92
N LEU A 24 45.69 -16.50 20.04
CA LEU A 24 44.79 -16.64 18.89
C LEU A 24 44.86 -15.43 17.97
N LEU A 25 44.93 -14.22 18.53
CA LEU A 25 45.11 -12.98 17.79
C LEU A 25 46.45 -12.98 17.04
N GLU A 26 47.56 -13.32 17.70
CA GLU A 26 48.88 -13.41 17.05
C GLU A 26 48.87 -14.42 15.89
N ARG A 27 48.23 -15.57 16.08
CA ARG A 27 48.08 -16.58 15.03
C ARG A 27 47.23 -16.09 13.87
N GLY A 28 46.11 -15.42 14.14
CA GLY A 28 45.26 -14.81 13.12
C GLY A 28 46.00 -13.72 12.34
N LEU A 29 46.81 -12.90 13.01
CA LEU A 29 47.67 -11.91 12.37
C LEU A 29 48.73 -12.55 11.45
N LYS A 30 49.34 -13.67 11.85
CA LYS A 30 50.25 -14.43 10.96
C LYS A 30 49.53 -14.92 9.70
N PHE A 31 48.30 -15.44 9.82
CA PHE A 31 47.52 -15.83 8.64
C PHE A 31 47.14 -14.63 7.77
N PHE A 32 46.85 -13.48 8.39
CA PHE A 32 46.57 -12.23 7.68
C PHE A 32 47.77 -11.76 6.86
N GLU A 33 48.97 -11.78 7.44
CA GLU A 33 50.24 -11.43 6.76
C GLU A 33 50.55 -12.36 5.59
N LEU A 34 50.16 -13.64 5.70
CA LEU A 34 50.28 -14.65 4.63
C LEU A 34 49.13 -14.60 3.61
N GLU A 35 48.26 -13.57 3.67
CA GLU A 35 47.07 -13.40 2.82
C GLU A 35 46.07 -14.58 2.88
N GLN A 36 46.15 -15.40 3.93
CA GLN A 36 45.21 -16.50 4.18
C GLN A 36 44.00 -16.00 4.97
N PHE A 37 43.22 -15.09 4.35
CA PHE A 37 42.17 -14.35 5.05
C PHE A 37 41.09 -15.24 5.70
N GLY A 38 40.75 -16.38 5.10
CA GLY A 38 39.76 -17.32 5.68
C GLY A 38 40.25 -17.95 6.98
N ASN A 39 41.51 -18.41 6.99
CA ASN A 39 42.15 -18.96 8.20
C ASN A 39 42.31 -17.87 9.28
N ALA A 40 42.60 -16.63 8.87
CA ALA A 40 42.69 -15.50 9.80
C ALA A 40 41.34 -15.21 10.46
N ILE A 41 40.25 -15.17 9.66
CA ILE A 41 38.88 -15.01 10.14
C ILE A 41 38.53 -16.09 11.15
N ASP A 42 38.78 -17.37 10.83
CA ASP A 42 38.50 -18.49 11.74
C ASP A 42 39.21 -18.30 13.11
N GLN A 43 40.47 -17.86 13.11
CA GLN A 43 41.19 -17.59 14.36
C GLN A 43 40.60 -16.40 15.13
N PHE A 44 40.22 -15.33 14.44
CA PHE A 44 39.60 -14.16 15.07
C PHE A 44 38.22 -14.46 15.64
N GLU A 45 37.43 -15.31 14.98
CA GLU A 45 36.13 -15.79 15.49
C GLU A 45 36.28 -16.66 16.73
N ILE A 46 37.24 -17.60 16.72
CA ILE A 46 37.56 -18.40 17.91
C ILE A 46 37.99 -17.46 19.04
N CYS A 47 38.80 -16.44 18.75
CA CYS A 47 39.21 -15.43 19.72
C CYS A 47 38.01 -14.66 20.30
N MET A 48 37.06 -14.24 19.46
CA MET A 48 35.83 -13.56 19.89
C MET A 48 34.98 -14.43 20.80
N SER A 49 34.90 -15.74 20.53
CA SER A 49 34.07 -16.69 21.27
C SER A 49 34.54 -16.95 22.71
N VAL A 50 35.80 -16.63 23.05
CA VAL A 50 36.39 -16.93 24.38
C VAL A 50 35.63 -16.31 25.54
N PHE A 51 35.08 -15.11 25.33
CA PHE A 51 34.31 -14.37 26.33
C PHE A 51 32.79 -14.42 26.10
N VAL A 52 32.32 -15.10 25.06
CA VAL A 52 30.90 -15.23 24.77
C VAL A 52 30.38 -16.53 25.39
N GLU A 53 29.47 -16.43 26.35
CA GLU A 53 28.75 -17.59 26.87
C GLU A 53 27.62 -18.02 25.92
N ALA A 54 27.99 -18.39 24.69
CA ALA A 54 27.01 -18.85 23.72
C ALA A 54 26.43 -20.20 24.18
N LYS A 55 25.11 -20.28 24.33
CA LYS A 55 24.40 -21.55 24.59
C LYS A 55 24.54 -22.53 23.40
N SER A 56 24.76 -22.00 22.20
CA SER A 56 24.97 -22.72 20.96
C SER A 56 26.14 -22.12 20.18
N ALA A 57 26.90 -22.95 19.48
CA ALA A 57 27.90 -22.47 18.52
C ALA A 57 27.16 -21.90 17.31
N LYS A 58 26.86 -20.60 17.34
CA LYS A 58 26.39 -19.85 16.17
C LYS A 58 27.59 -19.35 15.40
N ARG A 59 27.44 -19.19 14.08
CA ARG A 59 28.38 -18.35 13.33
C ARG A 59 28.21 -16.90 13.74
N TRP A 60 29.27 -16.11 13.63
CA TRP A 60 29.18 -14.69 13.97
C TRP A 60 28.15 -13.96 13.08
N GLU A 61 27.92 -14.42 11.84
CA GLU A 61 26.92 -13.82 10.95
C GLU A 61 25.51 -13.90 11.53
N GLU A 62 25.24 -14.86 12.41
CA GLU A 62 23.95 -15.06 13.08
C GLU A 62 23.92 -14.44 14.48
N THR A 63 25.07 -13.97 14.96
CA THR A 63 25.21 -13.42 16.31
C THR A 63 24.87 -11.94 16.29
N THR A 64 24.02 -11.46 17.20
CA THR A 64 23.74 -10.02 17.30
C THR A 64 24.78 -9.31 18.16
N PHE A 65 24.90 -8.00 18.04
CA PHE A 65 25.85 -7.23 18.85
C PHE A 65 25.55 -7.32 20.35
N GLU A 66 24.27 -7.37 20.70
CA GLU A 66 23.80 -7.52 22.08
C GLU A 66 24.24 -8.88 22.64
N GLU A 67 24.16 -9.95 21.85
CA GLU A 67 24.66 -11.28 22.26
C GLU A 67 26.17 -11.26 22.57
N LEU A 68 26.95 -10.44 21.85
CA LEU A 68 28.38 -10.25 22.13
C LEU A 68 28.64 -9.42 23.41
N THR A 69 27.73 -8.53 23.79
CA THR A 69 27.95 -7.55 24.88
C THR A 69 27.18 -7.86 26.17
N GLN A 70 26.32 -8.88 26.19
CA GLN A 70 25.45 -9.21 27.31
C GLN A 70 26.17 -9.47 28.66
N GLN A 71 27.39 -10.02 28.63
CA GLN A 71 28.12 -10.36 29.86
C GLN A 71 29.00 -9.20 30.31
N LYS A 72 28.75 -8.70 31.53
CA LYS A 72 29.57 -7.67 32.16
C LYS A 72 30.66 -8.33 33.01
N TYR A 73 31.90 -8.23 32.54
CA TYR A 73 33.07 -8.55 33.35
C TYR A 73 33.53 -7.31 34.13
N VAL A 74 34.25 -7.49 35.25
CA VAL A 74 34.89 -6.35 35.95
C VAL A 74 35.92 -5.70 35.02
N GLU A 75 36.58 -6.51 34.21
CA GLU A 75 37.61 -6.14 33.24
C GLU A 75 37.04 -5.84 31.84
N GLN A 76 35.76 -5.49 31.73
CA GLN A 76 35.06 -5.29 30.44
C GLN A 76 35.83 -4.37 29.47
N CYS A 77 36.46 -3.32 29.97
CA CYS A 77 37.27 -2.40 29.17
C CYS A 77 38.42 -3.09 28.42
N GLN A 78 39.05 -4.11 29.01
CA GLN A 78 40.12 -4.87 28.34
C GLN A 78 39.56 -5.75 27.23
N ILE A 79 38.42 -6.39 27.49
CA ILE A 79 37.70 -7.22 26.50
C ILE A 79 37.26 -6.34 25.33
N ASP A 80 36.71 -5.16 25.59
CA ASP A 80 36.22 -4.23 24.57
C ASP A 80 37.36 -3.71 23.69
N LYS A 81 38.51 -3.39 24.27
CA LYS A 81 39.73 -3.02 23.51
C LYS A 81 40.18 -4.15 22.58
N LEU A 82 40.14 -5.39 23.04
CA LEU A 82 40.46 -6.56 22.22
C LEU A 82 39.43 -6.74 21.09
N ARG A 83 38.13 -6.61 21.39
CA ARG A 83 37.05 -6.73 20.41
C ARG A 83 37.15 -5.71 19.29
N VAL A 84 37.46 -4.46 19.62
CA VAL A 84 37.68 -3.40 18.62
C VAL A 84 38.79 -3.81 17.64
N LYS A 85 39.92 -4.34 18.13
CA LYS A 85 41.01 -4.85 17.27
C LYS A 85 40.59 -6.05 16.41
N LEU A 86 39.77 -6.94 16.98
CA LEU A 86 39.26 -8.11 16.24
C LEU A 86 38.29 -7.68 15.14
N PHE A 87 37.35 -6.79 15.42
CA PHE A 87 36.43 -6.25 14.41
C PHE A 87 37.17 -5.51 13.29
N GLU A 88 38.19 -4.72 13.63
CA GLU A 88 39.08 -4.09 12.65
C GLU A 88 39.71 -5.12 11.70
N LYS A 89 40.35 -6.14 12.25
CA LYS A 89 41.06 -7.14 11.44
C LYS A 89 40.11 -8.06 10.65
N MET A 90 38.98 -8.44 11.23
CA MET A 90 37.95 -9.21 10.52
C MET A 90 37.34 -8.40 9.38
N ALA A 91 37.02 -7.12 9.59
CA ALA A 91 36.51 -6.25 8.53
C ALA A 91 37.52 -6.11 7.38
N GLU A 92 38.82 -5.97 7.69
CA GLU A 92 39.88 -5.96 6.68
C GLU A 92 39.97 -7.27 5.90
N CYS A 93 39.88 -8.43 6.57
CA CYS A 93 39.84 -9.74 5.91
C CYS A 93 38.65 -9.84 4.93
N TYR A 94 37.44 -9.50 5.39
CA TYR A 94 36.24 -9.57 4.54
C TYR A 94 36.32 -8.60 3.37
N TYR A 95 36.89 -7.42 3.57
CA TYR A 95 37.14 -6.48 2.49
C TYR A 95 38.07 -7.07 1.42
N ARG A 96 39.16 -7.74 1.84
CA ARG A 96 40.11 -8.39 0.93
C ARG A 96 39.55 -9.63 0.23
N GLN A 97 38.56 -10.29 0.83
CA GLN A 97 37.83 -11.41 0.22
C GLN A 97 36.67 -10.97 -0.69
N HIS A 98 36.44 -9.66 -0.84
CA HIS A 98 35.30 -9.11 -1.59
C HIS A 98 33.92 -9.46 -1.01
N GLU A 99 33.84 -9.83 0.27
CA GLU A 99 32.59 -10.16 0.96
C GLU A 99 31.91 -8.89 1.51
N GLN A 100 31.19 -8.17 0.64
CA GLN A 100 30.59 -6.86 0.97
C GLN A 100 29.71 -6.90 2.22
N GLY A 101 28.78 -7.87 2.29
CA GLY A 101 27.79 -7.94 3.38
C GLY A 101 28.45 -8.17 4.73
N ALA A 102 29.38 -9.12 4.79
CA ALA A 102 30.13 -9.44 5.99
C ALA A 102 31.01 -8.27 6.47
N CYS A 103 31.76 -7.64 5.55
CA CYS A 103 32.59 -6.48 5.86
C CYS A 103 31.77 -5.31 6.42
N THR A 104 30.64 -4.99 5.79
CA THR A 104 29.75 -3.91 6.23
C THR A 104 29.22 -4.16 7.65
N LYS A 105 28.74 -5.38 7.90
CA LYS A 105 28.23 -5.80 9.21
C LYS A 105 29.30 -5.75 10.31
N MET A 106 30.53 -6.17 9.99
CA MET A 106 31.66 -6.04 10.92
C MET A 106 32.01 -4.59 11.23
N CYS A 107 31.99 -3.71 10.23
CA CYS A 107 32.19 -2.28 10.46
C CYS A 107 31.07 -1.68 11.31
N ASP A 108 29.82 -2.16 11.19
CA ASP A 108 28.72 -1.72 12.05
C ASP A 108 28.96 -2.08 13.52
N TYR A 109 29.41 -3.31 13.81
CA TYR A 109 29.79 -3.72 15.17
C TYR A 109 30.98 -2.92 15.71
N TRP A 110 31.96 -2.65 14.84
CA TRP A 110 33.09 -1.79 15.19
C TRP A 110 32.62 -0.37 15.57
N LEU A 111 31.71 0.21 14.80
CA LEU A 111 31.17 1.55 15.05
C LEU A 111 30.25 1.61 16.27
N GLN A 112 29.54 0.53 16.61
CA GLN A 112 28.78 0.47 17.86
C GLN A 112 29.69 0.55 19.10
N MET A 113 30.89 -0.03 19.02
CA MET A 113 31.90 0.05 20.09
C MET A 113 32.69 1.36 20.06
N SER A 114 32.94 1.91 18.87
CA SER A 114 33.77 3.10 18.67
C SER A 114 33.15 4.00 17.59
N PRO A 115 32.12 4.80 17.94
CA PRO A 115 31.33 5.56 16.96
C PRO A 115 32.12 6.61 16.16
N GLN A 116 33.28 7.03 16.67
CA GLN A 116 34.16 8.02 16.04
C GLN A 116 35.36 7.38 15.34
N CYS A 117 35.34 6.06 15.12
CA CYS A 117 36.43 5.38 14.43
C CYS A 117 36.41 5.67 12.92
N VAL A 118 37.26 6.59 12.49
CA VAL A 118 37.39 7.00 11.08
C VAL A 118 37.65 5.82 10.15
N ASN A 119 38.54 4.90 10.54
CA ASN A 119 38.89 3.73 9.73
C ASN A 119 37.68 2.81 9.46
N ALA A 120 36.85 2.58 10.47
CA ALA A 120 35.64 1.76 10.33
C ALA A 120 34.64 2.38 9.35
N VAL A 121 34.42 3.70 9.45
CA VAL A 121 33.54 4.45 8.54
C VAL A 121 34.05 4.39 7.10
N ILE A 122 35.36 4.61 6.90
CA ILE A 122 35.99 4.56 5.57
C ILE A 122 35.88 3.16 4.97
N LEU A 123 36.19 2.13 5.77
CA LEU A 123 36.16 0.75 5.30
C LEU A 123 34.73 0.32 4.94
N ARG A 124 33.72 0.71 5.75
CA ARG A 124 32.30 0.50 5.45
C ARG A 124 31.85 1.21 4.18
N ALA A 125 32.34 2.43 3.93
CA ALA A 125 32.05 3.13 2.68
C ALA A 125 32.69 2.42 1.48
N LYS A 126 33.93 1.95 1.61
CA LYS A 126 34.65 1.22 0.55
C LYS A 126 34.04 -0.14 0.26
N SER A 127 33.58 -0.88 1.28
CA SER A 127 33.00 -2.21 1.11
C SER A 127 31.76 -2.19 0.21
N ARG A 128 30.98 -1.11 0.24
CA ARG A 128 29.80 -0.90 -0.63
C ARG A 128 30.13 -0.83 -2.13
N PHE A 129 31.41 -0.64 -2.47
CA PHE A 129 31.92 -0.59 -3.83
C PHE A 129 32.64 -1.88 -4.24
N LEU A 130 32.54 -2.95 -3.44
CA LEU A 130 33.09 -4.27 -3.79
C LEU A 130 32.20 -5.05 -4.76
N SER A 131 30.88 -4.84 -4.75
CA SER A 131 29.96 -5.46 -5.70
C SER A 131 30.07 -4.83 -7.08
N ASP A 132 29.95 -5.64 -8.13
CA ASP A 132 29.87 -5.18 -9.51
C ASP A 132 28.58 -4.38 -9.77
N ASN A 133 27.53 -4.65 -8.99
CA ASN A 133 26.20 -4.04 -9.13
C ASN A 133 25.97 -2.94 -8.06
N ILE A 134 26.76 -1.88 -8.13
CA ILE A 134 26.66 -0.76 -7.17
C ILE A 134 25.34 -0.01 -7.38
N THR A 135 24.46 0.00 -6.38
CA THR A 135 23.16 0.69 -6.48
C THR A 135 23.25 2.18 -6.12
N GLN A 136 22.21 2.96 -6.44
CA GLN A 136 22.09 4.36 -5.99
C GLN A 136 22.08 4.43 -4.45
N ILE A 137 21.47 3.46 -3.76
CA ILE A 137 21.41 3.39 -2.29
C ILE A 137 22.82 3.20 -1.72
N ASP A 138 23.64 2.34 -2.32
CA ASP A 138 25.02 2.12 -1.89
C ASP A 138 25.86 3.40 -2.01
N CYS A 139 25.72 4.14 -3.12
CA CYS A 139 26.37 5.44 -3.28
C CYS A 139 25.91 6.45 -2.24
N GLN A 140 24.62 6.53 -1.93
CA GLN A 140 24.10 7.45 -0.91
C GLN A 140 24.63 7.12 0.49
N MET A 141 24.67 5.84 0.85
CA MET A 141 25.18 5.40 2.15
C MET A 141 26.68 5.64 2.28
N ALA A 142 27.47 5.28 1.25
CA ALA A 142 28.90 5.58 1.22
C ALA A 142 29.19 7.08 1.25
N PHE A 143 28.38 7.89 0.57
CA PHE A 143 28.51 9.36 0.62
C PHE A 143 28.32 9.91 2.04
N LYS A 144 27.33 9.41 2.78
CA LYS A 144 27.09 9.80 4.18
C LYS A 144 28.28 9.40 5.06
N ASP A 145 28.76 8.18 4.91
CA ASP A 145 29.92 7.67 5.66
C ASP A 145 31.17 8.50 5.37
N LEU A 146 31.50 8.75 4.10
CA LEU A 146 32.69 9.54 3.73
C LEU A 146 32.58 11.00 4.17
N LYS A 147 31.38 11.59 4.11
CA LYS A 147 31.13 12.93 4.64
C LYS A 147 31.42 12.99 6.15
N PHE A 148 30.99 11.98 6.90
CA PHE A 148 31.25 11.88 8.33
C PHE A 148 32.75 11.65 8.61
N ALA A 149 33.42 10.78 7.83
CA ALA A 149 34.86 10.58 7.94
C ALA A 149 35.66 11.87 7.69
N LEU A 150 35.27 12.70 6.70
CA LEU A 150 35.89 14.01 6.46
C LEU A 150 35.67 15.02 7.58
N GLN A 151 34.56 14.90 8.33
CA GLN A 151 34.34 15.76 9.51
C GLN A 151 35.26 15.39 10.67
N LEU A 152 35.58 14.10 10.81
CA LEU A 152 36.47 13.58 11.84
C LEU A 152 37.96 13.77 11.49
N ASP A 153 38.33 13.62 10.21
CA ASP A 153 39.69 13.79 9.70
C ASP A 153 39.70 14.57 8.36
N PRO A 154 39.66 15.92 8.40
CA PRO A 154 39.59 16.76 7.20
C PRO A 154 40.83 16.70 6.31
N HIS A 155 41.97 16.27 6.85
CA HIS A 155 43.25 16.25 6.12
C HIS A 155 43.49 14.93 5.37
N ASN A 156 42.55 13.99 5.45
CA ASN A 156 42.67 12.71 4.78
C ASN A 156 42.42 12.81 3.27
N VAL A 157 43.49 13.04 2.51
CA VAL A 157 43.45 13.15 1.05
C VAL A 157 42.81 11.92 0.39
N GLY A 158 43.02 10.73 0.94
CA GLY A 158 42.44 9.49 0.43
C GLY A 158 40.91 9.47 0.55
N VAL A 159 40.38 9.92 1.69
CA VAL A 159 38.92 10.03 1.90
C VAL A 159 38.33 11.11 1.01
N ALA A 160 38.98 12.27 0.90
CA ALA A 160 38.50 13.35 0.05
C ALA A 160 38.40 12.93 -1.42
N LYS A 161 39.43 12.24 -1.93
CA LYS A 161 39.43 11.69 -3.30
C LYS A 161 38.31 10.67 -3.50
N PHE A 162 38.10 9.77 -2.54
CA PHE A 162 37.04 8.77 -2.65
C PHE A 162 35.64 9.40 -2.53
N TYR A 163 35.48 10.41 -1.67
CA TYR A 163 34.25 11.19 -1.55
C TYR A 163 33.84 11.85 -2.86
N GLU A 164 34.76 12.51 -3.56
CA GLU A 164 34.45 13.13 -4.87
C GLU A 164 34.12 12.08 -5.95
N LYS A 165 34.75 10.90 -5.91
CA LYS A 165 34.36 9.77 -6.78
C LYS A 165 32.91 9.34 -6.53
N VAL A 166 32.54 9.10 -5.28
CA VAL A 166 31.17 8.67 -4.91
C VAL A 166 30.15 9.77 -5.25
N LYS A 167 30.49 11.03 -5.00
CA LYS A 167 29.64 12.19 -5.33
C LYS A 167 29.39 12.30 -6.83
N THR A 168 30.42 12.12 -7.65
CA THR A 168 30.29 12.13 -9.13
C THR A 168 29.37 11.01 -9.60
N GLN A 169 29.53 9.80 -9.06
CA GLN A 169 28.66 8.67 -9.42
C GLN A 169 27.21 8.88 -8.96
N LEU A 170 27.00 9.49 -7.79
CA LEU A 170 25.66 9.84 -7.31
C LEU A 170 24.99 10.91 -8.20
N LEU A 171 25.74 11.87 -8.73
CA LEU A 171 25.23 12.84 -9.71
C LEU A 171 24.84 12.16 -11.03
N ALA A 172 25.65 11.23 -11.53
CA ALA A 172 25.33 10.45 -12.72
C ALA A 172 24.01 9.66 -12.56
N TYR A 173 23.76 9.07 -11.37
CA TYR A 173 22.48 8.42 -11.07
C TYR A 173 21.30 9.40 -11.11
N LYS A 174 21.45 10.60 -10.55
CA LYS A 174 20.40 11.63 -10.58
C LYS A 174 20.11 12.13 -11.99
N GLU A 175 21.13 12.28 -12.82
CA GLU A 175 20.97 12.66 -14.23
C GLU A 175 20.25 11.57 -15.02
N LEU A 176 20.58 10.29 -14.77
CA LEU A 176 19.90 9.16 -15.40
C LEU A 176 18.42 9.08 -14.98
N GLU A 177 18.13 9.28 -13.69
CA GLU A 177 16.77 9.33 -13.16
C GLU A 177 15.96 10.46 -13.79
N TYR A 178 16.54 11.66 -13.92
CA TYR A 178 15.91 12.80 -14.58
C TYR A 178 15.65 12.55 -16.08
N LYS A 179 16.61 11.92 -16.79
CA LYS A 179 16.42 11.52 -18.20
C LYS A 179 15.27 10.53 -18.35
N ASN A 180 15.25 9.49 -17.51
CA ASN A 180 14.18 8.48 -17.51
C ASN A 180 12.80 9.11 -17.24
N TYR A 181 12.72 10.06 -16.31
CA TYR A 181 11.49 10.80 -16.03
C TYR A 181 11.05 11.65 -17.23
N THR A 182 11.98 12.37 -17.85
CA THR A 182 11.69 13.20 -19.04
C THR A 182 11.23 12.36 -20.23
N ASP A 183 11.85 11.20 -20.44
CA ASP A 183 11.46 10.27 -21.50
C ASP A 183 10.10 9.62 -21.23
N LEU A 184 9.78 9.33 -19.97
CA LEU A 184 8.44 8.85 -19.57
C LEU A 184 7.37 9.92 -19.85
N GLN A 185 7.63 11.17 -19.48
CA GLN A 185 6.73 12.29 -19.79
C GLN A 185 6.54 12.47 -21.30
N ARG A 186 7.62 12.36 -22.09
CA ARG A 186 7.53 12.43 -23.56
C ARG A 186 6.64 11.32 -24.10
N LYS A 187 6.82 10.08 -23.65
CA LYS A 187 5.99 8.93 -24.06
C LYS A 187 4.52 9.12 -23.68
N GLN A 188 4.22 9.68 -22.52
CA GLN A 188 2.85 9.99 -22.12
C GLN A 188 2.22 11.05 -23.03
N LEU A 189 2.96 12.09 -23.39
CA LEU A 189 2.48 13.12 -24.33
C LEU A 189 2.24 12.55 -25.74
N GLU A 190 3.13 11.68 -26.22
CA GLU A 190 2.97 10.98 -27.50
C GLU A 190 1.71 10.12 -27.50
N LEU A 191 1.43 9.41 -26.41
CA LEU A 191 0.23 8.59 -26.27
C LEU A 191 -1.04 9.46 -26.27
N ILE A 192 -1.06 10.59 -25.55
CA ILE A 192 -2.18 11.54 -25.57
C ILE A 192 -2.41 12.09 -26.99
N GLN A 193 -1.34 12.38 -27.72
CA GLN A 193 -1.44 12.83 -29.12
C GLN A 193 -1.98 11.75 -30.05
N GLN A 194 -1.64 10.47 -29.80
CA GLN A 194 -2.18 9.35 -30.56
C GLN A 194 -3.68 9.18 -30.32
N TYR A 195 -4.13 9.26 -29.06
CA TYR A 195 -5.56 9.16 -28.74
C TYR A 195 -6.38 10.29 -29.34
N ARG A 196 -5.90 11.55 -29.29
CA ARG A 196 -6.59 12.66 -29.95
C ARG A 196 -6.78 12.46 -31.45
N LYS A 197 -5.76 11.92 -32.14
CA LYS A 197 -5.86 11.60 -33.56
C LYS A 197 -6.88 10.49 -33.85
N GLN A 198 -7.04 9.53 -32.93
CA GLN A 198 -8.04 8.48 -33.05
C GLN A 198 -9.46 8.99 -32.77
N GLU A 199 -9.65 9.86 -31.79
CA GLU A 199 -10.95 10.50 -31.53
C GLU A 199 -11.42 11.33 -32.74
N ASP A 200 -10.53 12.10 -33.38
CA ASP A 200 -10.84 12.85 -34.60
C ASP A 200 -11.28 11.92 -35.77
N ASP A 201 -10.80 10.67 -35.81
CA ASP A 201 -11.17 9.69 -36.83
C ASP A 201 -12.47 8.91 -36.46
N GLU A 202 -12.72 8.65 -35.17
CA GLU A 202 -13.89 7.91 -34.67
C GLU A 202 -15.16 8.78 -34.57
N ASP A 203 -15.05 10.05 -34.17
CA ASP A 203 -16.19 10.97 -34.08
C ASP A 203 -16.80 11.21 -35.47
N VAL A 204 -15.99 11.22 -36.53
CA VAL A 204 -16.47 11.33 -37.92
C VAL A 204 -17.26 10.08 -38.34
N GLN A 205 -16.93 8.90 -37.82
CA GLN A 205 -17.66 7.65 -38.11
C GLN A 205 -18.93 7.47 -37.25
N GLN A 206 -18.88 7.82 -35.96
CA GLN A 206 -20.04 7.68 -35.07
C GLN A 206 -21.15 8.68 -35.40
N ASP A 207 -20.81 9.93 -35.73
CA ASP A 207 -21.81 10.93 -36.09
C ASP A 207 -22.49 10.55 -37.42
N PHE A 208 -21.77 9.92 -38.36
CA PHE A 208 -22.35 9.38 -39.59
C PHE A 208 -23.36 8.24 -39.35
N MET A 209 -23.03 7.27 -38.49
CA MET A 209 -23.91 6.13 -38.17
C MET A 209 -25.11 6.55 -37.32
N ALA A 210 -24.93 7.47 -36.37
CA ALA A 210 -26.04 8.04 -35.61
C ALA A 210 -26.99 8.84 -36.52
N HIS A 211 -26.46 9.61 -37.47
CA HIS A 211 -27.29 10.39 -38.39
C HIS A 211 -28.17 9.49 -39.29
N LEU A 212 -27.65 8.33 -39.70
CA LEU A 212 -28.39 7.29 -40.45
C LEU A 212 -29.47 6.60 -39.60
N ALA A 213 -29.20 6.32 -38.33
CA ALA A 213 -30.18 5.69 -37.43
C ALA A 213 -31.33 6.64 -37.04
N TYR A 214 -31.09 7.96 -37.02
CA TYR A 214 -32.05 8.96 -36.58
C TYR A 214 -32.85 9.65 -37.71
N GLN A 215 -32.50 9.48 -38.99
CA GLN A 215 -33.28 10.08 -40.10
C GLN A 215 -34.58 9.32 -40.43
N ASP A 216 -34.77 8.11 -39.89
CA ASP A 216 -35.85 7.20 -40.28
C ASP A 216 -36.87 6.93 -39.15
N TYR A 217 -37.23 7.96 -38.37
CA TYR A 217 -38.27 7.83 -37.33
C TYR A 217 -39.66 7.41 -37.87
N ASP A 218 -39.88 7.57 -39.17
CA ASP A 218 -41.11 7.21 -39.89
C ASP A 218 -40.99 5.94 -40.75
N GLN A 219 -39.92 5.15 -40.61
CA GLN A 219 -39.87 3.84 -41.26
C GLN A 219 -41.07 3.00 -40.80
N GLU A 220 -41.92 2.63 -41.76
CA GLU A 220 -43.05 1.73 -41.53
C GLU A 220 -42.53 0.43 -40.89
N LEU A 221 -42.91 0.17 -39.64
CA LEU A 221 -42.54 -1.07 -38.95
C LEU A 221 -42.89 -2.27 -39.82
N SER A 222 -42.00 -3.25 -39.87
CA SER A 222 -42.10 -4.36 -40.82
C SER A 222 -43.15 -5.43 -40.45
N TYR A 223 -43.80 -5.30 -39.28
CA TYR A 223 -44.87 -6.16 -38.79
C TYR A 223 -46.14 -5.34 -38.47
N GLU A 224 -47.29 -6.00 -38.43
CA GLU A 224 -48.54 -5.38 -37.97
C GLU A 224 -48.50 -5.09 -36.46
N LEU A 225 -49.18 -4.02 -36.05
CA LEU A 225 -49.31 -3.65 -34.64
C LEU A 225 -50.56 -4.32 -34.06
N ASP A 226 -50.38 -5.03 -32.96
CA ASP A 226 -51.47 -5.57 -32.15
C ASP A 226 -51.75 -4.64 -30.98
N ASN A 227 -52.67 -3.70 -31.20
CA ASN A 227 -53.09 -2.72 -30.20
C ASN A 227 -53.79 -3.36 -28.98
N THR A 228 -54.11 -4.65 -29.02
CA THR A 228 -54.69 -5.36 -27.86
C THR A 228 -53.63 -5.80 -26.86
N LYS A 229 -52.35 -5.86 -27.26
CA LYS A 229 -51.25 -6.17 -26.35
C LYS A 229 -50.98 -4.98 -25.42
N PRO A 230 -50.93 -5.21 -24.09
CA PRO A 230 -50.57 -4.17 -23.15
C PRO A 230 -49.11 -3.77 -23.36
N ILE A 231 -48.84 -2.46 -23.25
CA ILE A 231 -47.47 -1.94 -23.26
C ILE A 231 -46.76 -2.46 -22.00
N PRO A 232 -45.54 -3.01 -22.13
CA PRO A 232 -44.76 -3.45 -20.98
C PRO A 232 -44.56 -2.31 -19.97
N ILE A 233 -44.64 -2.64 -18.69
CA ILE A 233 -44.60 -1.67 -17.59
C ILE A 233 -43.30 -0.88 -17.63
N GLU A 234 -42.20 -1.52 -18.00
CA GLU A 234 -40.85 -0.98 -18.13
C GLU A 234 -40.80 0.22 -19.10
N VAL A 235 -41.47 0.10 -20.24
CA VAL A 235 -41.50 1.16 -21.27
C VAL A 235 -42.35 2.34 -20.80
N SER A 236 -43.45 2.05 -20.08
CA SER A 236 -44.30 3.07 -19.47
C SER A 236 -43.55 3.84 -18.37
N GLU A 237 -42.81 3.14 -17.52
CA GLU A 237 -41.98 3.72 -16.46
C GLU A 237 -40.83 4.57 -17.00
N LEU A 238 -40.14 4.08 -18.04
CA LEU A 238 -39.14 4.86 -18.76
C LEU A 238 -39.73 6.18 -19.28
N GLY A 239 -40.94 6.13 -19.84
CA GLY A 239 -41.68 7.34 -20.24
C GLY A 239 -41.92 8.31 -19.09
N ARG A 240 -42.43 7.80 -17.98
CA ARG A 240 -42.70 8.60 -16.78
C ARG A 240 -41.42 9.23 -16.23
N PHE A 241 -40.30 8.52 -16.26
CA PHE A 241 -38.99 9.02 -15.86
C PHE A 241 -38.54 10.19 -16.75
N ILE A 242 -38.56 9.99 -18.07
CA ILE A 242 -38.15 11.01 -19.06
C ILE A 242 -39.02 12.26 -18.90
N GLU A 243 -40.34 12.10 -18.80
CA GLU A 243 -41.29 13.21 -18.74
C GLU A 243 -41.26 13.95 -17.40
N THR A 244 -41.16 13.24 -16.28
CA THR A 244 -41.22 13.86 -14.95
C THR A 244 -39.85 14.43 -14.57
N ARG A 245 -38.83 13.56 -14.48
CA ARG A 245 -37.51 13.94 -13.95
C ARG A 245 -36.72 14.74 -14.97
N GLY A 246 -36.78 14.36 -16.24
CA GLY A 246 -36.15 15.11 -17.31
C GLY A 246 -36.61 16.57 -17.32
N MET A 247 -37.92 16.79 -17.23
CA MET A 247 -38.48 18.15 -17.22
C MET A 247 -38.19 18.91 -15.92
N GLU A 248 -38.11 18.24 -14.78
CA GLU A 248 -37.65 18.85 -13.52
C GLU A 248 -36.20 19.30 -13.60
N MET A 249 -35.31 18.47 -14.15
CA MET A 249 -33.90 18.84 -14.33
C MET A 249 -33.74 20.02 -15.30
N VAL A 250 -34.52 20.07 -16.39
CA VAL A 250 -34.57 21.24 -17.27
C VAL A 250 -34.98 22.50 -16.49
N LYS A 251 -35.99 22.42 -15.62
CA LYS A 251 -36.42 23.55 -14.79
C LYS A 251 -35.31 23.99 -13.82
N ILE A 252 -34.58 23.06 -13.22
CA ILE A 252 -33.45 23.37 -12.32
C ILE A 252 -32.34 24.09 -13.08
N TYR A 253 -31.94 23.60 -14.25
CA TYR A 253 -30.92 24.27 -15.08
C TYR A 253 -31.35 25.69 -15.49
N GLN A 254 -32.64 25.87 -15.80
CA GLN A 254 -33.20 27.20 -16.09
C GLN A 254 -33.16 28.13 -14.88
N GLN A 255 -33.52 27.64 -13.69
CA GLN A 255 -33.46 28.41 -12.45
C GLN A 255 -32.02 28.79 -12.07
N ASN A 256 -31.05 27.95 -12.41
CA ASN A 256 -29.63 28.19 -12.16
C ASN A 256 -28.96 29.09 -13.23
N GLY A 257 -29.67 29.54 -14.26
CA GLY A 257 -29.13 30.38 -15.33
C GLY A 257 -28.30 29.63 -16.39
N GLN A 258 -28.28 28.30 -16.35
CA GLN A 258 -27.56 27.44 -17.29
C GLN A 258 -28.43 27.15 -18.53
N LEU A 259 -28.60 28.18 -19.38
CA LEU A 259 -29.55 28.13 -20.50
C LEU A 259 -29.14 27.14 -21.61
N LYS A 260 -27.84 27.02 -21.89
CA LYS A 260 -27.34 26.13 -22.95
C LYS A 260 -27.53 24.67 -22.57
N GLU A 261 -27.16 24.31 -21.34
CA GLU A 261 -27.33 22.97 -20.79
C GLU A 261 -28.82 22.57 -20.70
N ALA A 262 -29.70 23.54 -20.40
CA ALA A 262 -31.14 23.32 -20.41
C ALA A 262 -31.69 23.06 -21.82
N GLU A 263 -31.16 23.73 -22.85
CA GLU A 263 -31.54 23.53 -24.24
C GLU A 263 -31.06 22.18 -24.78
N ASP A 264 -29.79 21.83 -24.53
CA ASP A 264 -29.21 20.53 -24.87
C ASP A 264 -30.01 19.39 -24.21
N LEU A 265 -30.38 19.55 -22.94
CA LEU A 265 -31.19 18.57 -22.22
C LEU A 265 -32.60 18.45 -22.82
N ARG A 266 -33.23 19.55 -23.23
CA ARG A 266 -34.54 19.52 -23.90
C ARG A 266 -34.49 18.75 -25.22
N GLU A 267 -33.44 18.94 -26.01
CA GLU A 267 -33.28 18.20 -27.26
C GLU A 267 -33.10 16.70 -26.99
N LYS A 268 -32.26 16.35 -26.02
CA LYS A 268 -32.08 14.95 -25.58
C LYS A 268 -33.39 14.32 -25.10
N LEU A 269 -34.21 15.05 -24.34
CA LEU A 269 -35.51 14.56 -23.90
C LEU A 269 -36.50 14.37 -25.05
N LYS A 270 -36.51 15.25 -26.05
CA LYS A 270 -37.32 15.06 -27.26
C LYS A 270 -36.94 13.78 -28.00
N LYS A 271 -35.63 13.53 -28.18
CA LYS A 271 -35.11 12.28 -28.77
C LYS A 271 -35.51 11.06 -27.95
N ALA A 272 -35.40 11.14 -26.62
CA ALA A 272 -35.80 10.06 -25.71
C ALA A 272 -37.31 9.77 -25.76
N ILE A 273 -38.17 10.79 -25.83
CA ILE A 273 -39.62 10.63 -25.99
C ILE A 273 -39.95 9.97 -27.34
N ALA A 274 -39.25 10.34 -28.42
CA ALA A 274 -39.43 9.71 -29.72
C ALA A 274 -39.00 8.23 -29.71
N ALA A 275 -37.85 7.92 -29.12
CA ALA A 275 -37.38 6.55 -28.93
C ALA A 275 -38.35 5.72 -28.06
N LYS A 276 -38.89 6.31 -26.99
CA LYS A 276 -39.92 5.67 -26.16
C LYS A 276 -41.16 5.30 -26.97
N LYS A 277 -41.68 6.22 -27.79
CA LYS A 277 -42.82 5.92 -28.69
C LYS A 277 -42.52 4.80 -29.68
N GLN A 278 -41.28 4.70 -30.17
CA GLN A 278 -40.88 3.58 -31.02
C GLN A 278 -40.83 2.26 -30.24
N LEU A 279 -40.29 2.26 -29.02
CA LEU A 279 -40.31 1.09 -28.13
C LEU A 279 -41.73 0.63 -27.81
N GLU A 280 -42.66 1.54 -27.55
CA GLU A 280 -44.09 1.22 -27.38
C GLU A 280 -44.62 0.48 -28.62
N LYS A 281 -44.36 1.01 -29.82
CA LYS A 281 -44.78 0.34 -31.06
C LYS A 281 -44.10 -1.02 -31.26
N ILE A 282 -42.80 -1.14 -30.99
CA ILE A 282 -42.06 -2.41 -31.10
C ILE A 282 -42.61 -3.44 -30.11
N SER A 283 -42.97 -3.01 -28.91
CA SER A 283 -43.54 -3.88 -27.87
C SER A 283 -44.88 -4.50 -28.29
N GLN A 284 -45.62 -3.81 -29.15
CA GLN A 284 -46.93 -4.21 -29.65
C GLN A 284 -46.88 -4.93 -31.00
N LEU A 285 -45.70 -5.23 -31.55
CA LEU A 285 -45.62 -5.95 -32.82
C LEU A 285 -46.21 -7.37 -32.70
N ASP A 286 -46.97 -7.77 -33.70
CA ASP A 286 -47.35 -9.17 -33.89
C ASP A 286 -46.41 -9.83 -34.90
N PHE A 287 -45.43 -10.55 -34.37
CA PHE A 287 -44.46 -11.26 -35.21
C PHE A 287 -45.12 -12.34 -36.08
N ASN A 288 -46.33 -12.81 -35.75
CA ASN A 288 -47.08 -13.76 -36.58
C ASN A 288 -47.70 -13.12 -37.84
N ARG A 289 -47.69 -11.78 -37.93
CA ARG A 289 -48.29 -11.01 -39.02
C ARG A 289 -47.25 -10.05 -39.64
N PRO A 290 -46.24 -10.58 -40.36
CA PRO A 290 -45.30 -9.74 -41.10
C PRO A 290 -46.04 -8.97 -42.20
N LYS A 291 -45.66 -7.71 -42.43
CA LYS A 291 -46.18 -6.94 -43.57
C LYS A 291 -45.69 -7.54 -44.88
N LYS A 292 -46.48 -7.36 -45.94
CA LYS A 292 -46.20 -7.90 -47.28
C LYS A 292 -44.77 -7.61 -47.78
N LYS A 293 -44.27 -6.38 -47.58
CA LYS A 293 -42.92 -5.98 -47.99
C LYS A 293 -41.82 -6.82 -47.31
N LEU A 294 -41.96 -7.08 -46.01
CA LEU A 294 -40.98 -7.89 -45.26
C LEU A 294 -41.04 -9.35 -45.70
N TYR A 295 -42.24 -9.86 -45.97
CA TYR A 295 -42.43 -11.21 -46.48
C TYR A 295 -41.74 -11.42 -47.83
N GLU A 296 -41.94 -10.50 -48.78
CA GLU A 296 -41.27 -10.52 -50.09
C GLU A 296 -39.74 -10.45 -49.95
N PHE A 297 -39.25 -9.63 -49.03
CA PHE A 297 -37.81 -9.52 -48.76
C PHE A 297 -37.24 -10.80 -48.15
N ALA A 298 -37.88 -11.37 -47.13
CA ALA A 298 -37.42 -12.60 -46.49
C ALA A 298 -37.44 -13.80 -47.45
N GLN A 299 -38.46 -13.87 -48.31
CA GLN A 299 -38.58 -14.89 -49.36
C GLN A 299 -37.39 -14.83 -50.33
N LYS A 300 -36.90 -13.63 -50.68
CA LYS A 300 -35.73 -13.44 -51.54
C LYS A 300 -34.46 -14.10 -50.98
N TYR A 301 -34.32 -14.18 -49.66
CA TYR A 301 -33.17 -14.80 -48.98
C TYR A 301 -33.46 -16.21 -48.46
N GLY A 302 -34.61 -16.80 -48.78
CA GLY A 302 -35.00 -18.13 -48.32
C GLY A 302 -35.27 -18.20 -46.81
N ILE A 303 -35.59 -17.08 -46.15
CA ILE A 303 -35.91 -17.03 -44.72
C ILE A 303 -37.41 -17.20 -44.55
N ASN A 304 -37.82 -18.23 -43.80
CA ASN A 304 -39.22 -18.42 -43.42
C ASN A 304 -39.52 -17.62 -42.14
N LEU A 305 -40.19 -16.48 -42.28
CA LEU A 305 -40.57 -15.65 -41.13
C LEU A 305 -41.54 -16.35 -40.18
N LEU A 306 -42.31 -17.34 -40.65
CA LEU A 306 -43.25 -18.10 -39.82
C LEU A 306 -42.61 -19.32 -39.14
N ASP A 307 -41.30 -19.52 -39.31
CA ASP A 307 -40.56 -20.56 -38.61
C ASP A 307 -40.58 -20.28 -37.09
N PRO A 308 -40.99 -21.24 -36.24
CA PRO A 308 -40.93 -21.10 -34.79
C PRO A 308 -39.57 -20.66 -34.26
N GLN A 309 -38.46 -21.06 -34.88
CA GLN A 309 -37.11 -20.66 -34.46
C GLN A 309 -36.89 -19.15 -34.67
N VAL A 310 -37.26 -18.64 -35.84
CA VAL A 310 -37.13 -17.20 -36.17
C VAL A 310 -38.04 -16.36 -35.28
N GLN A 311 -39.27 -16.84 -35.05
CA GLN A 311 -40.22 -16.19 -34.14
C GLN A 311 -39.73 -16.14 -32.69
N ASN A 312 -39.12 -17.23 -32.21
CA ASN A 312 -38.54 -17.28 -30.87
C ASN A 312 -37.33 -16.36 -30.74
N GLU A 313 -36.51 -16.21 -31.78
CA GLU A 313 -35.40 -15.27 -31.77
C GLU A 313 -35.86 -13.81 -31.69
N PHE A 314 -36.90 -13.42 -32.44
CA PHE A 314 -37.47 -12.08 -32.32
C PHE A 314 -38.05 -11.81 -30.92
N LYS A 315 -38.74 -12.79 -30.32
CA LYS A 315 -39.22 -12.68 -28.93
C LYS A 315 -38.07 -12.56 -27.94
N ARG A 316 -37.01 -13.35 -28.09
CA ARG A 316 -35.81 -13.30 -27.26
C ARG A 316 -35.15 -11.93 -27.31
N ILE A 317 -35.00 -11.35 -28.51
CA ILE A 317 -34.44 -10.00 -28.68
C ILE A 317 -35.34 -8.94 -28.01
N GLN A 318 -36.66 -9.08 -28.16
CA GLN A 318 -37.61 -8.18 -27.51
C GLN A 318 -37.52 -8.26 -25.97
N GLU A 319 -37.44 -9.47 -25.42
CA GLU A 319 -37.28 -9.71 -23.98
C GLU A 319 -35.94 -9.16 -23.46
N GLN A 320 -34.84 -9.37 -24.19
CA GLN A 320 -33.53 -8.84 -23.83
C GLN A 320 -33.54 -7.31 -23.77
N ASN A 321 -34.13 -6.64 -24.77
CA ASN A 321 -34.24 -5.18 -24.77
C ASN A 321 -35.05 -4.66 -23.57
N LEU A 322 -36.09 -5.39 -23.15
CA LEU A 322 -36.86 -5.03 -21.96
C LEU A 322 -36.05 -5.23 -20.68
N GLU A 323 -35.25 -6.29 -20.58
CA GLU A 323 -34.36 -6.52 -19.44
C GLU A 323 -33.28 -5.46 -19.33
N ASP A 324 -32.65 -5.06 -20.44
CA ASP A 324 -31.66 -3.98 -20.46
C ASP A 324 -32.27 -2.66 -19.96
N ILE A 325 -33.52 -2.37 -20.34
CA ILE A 325 -34.27 -1.20 -19.81
C ILE A 325 -34.51 -1.35 -18.30
N ARG A 326 -34.87 -2.54 -17.80
CA ARG A 326 -35.05 -2.79 -16.36
C ARG A 326 -33.76 -2.56 -15.59
N GLU A 327 -32.65 -3.12 -16.06
CA GLU A 327 -31.34 -2.96 -15.43
C GLU A 327 -30.93 -1.48 -15.41
N TRP A 328 -31.14 -0.77 -16.51
CA TRP A 328 -30.87 0.66 -16.60
C TRP A 328 -31.71 1.47 -15.60
N LEU A 329 -33.02 1.20 -15.48
CA LEU A 329 -33.90 1.85 -14.51
C LEU A 329 -33.43 1.57 -13.07
N LYS A 330 -33.03 0.33 -12.77
CA LYS A 330 -32.52 -0.09 -11.46
C LYS A 330 -31.19 0.60 -11.11
N GLN A 331 -30.26 0.71 -12.05
CA GLN A 331 -28.97 1.40 -11.86
C GLN A 331 -29.17 2.90 -11.57
N ASN A 332 -30.16 3.52 -12.20
CA ASN A 332 -30.53 4.93 -11.94
C ASN A 332 -31.37 5.13 -10.66
N GLN A 333 -31.31 4.15 -9.74
CA GLN A 333 -32.00 4.13 -8.45
C GLN A 333 -33.52 4.30 -8.55
N TRP A 334 -34.10 3.79 -9.64
CA TRP A 334 -35.53 3.56 -9.73
C TRP A 334 -35.80 2.10 -9.43
N THR A 335 -35.88 1.79 -8.14
CA THR A 335 -36.43 0.51 -7.70
C THR A 335 -37.95 0.60 -7.76
N TYR A 336 -38.57 -0.43 -8.33
CA TYR A 336 -39.98 -0.74 -8.19
C TYR A 336 -40.30 -0.84 -6.69
N THR A 337 -40.61 0.28 -6.07
CA THR A 337 -41.13 0.32 -4.71
C THR A 337 -42.59 0.66 -4.84
N ASP A 338 -43.41 -0.38 -4.71
CA ASP A 338 -44.84 -0.25 -4.51
C ASP A 338 -45.06 0.84 -3.44
N LYS A 339 -46.00 1.76 -3.68
CA LYS A 339 -46.25 2.90 -2.77
C LYS A 339 -46.49 2.42 -1.33
N ALA A 340 -46.98 1.20 -1.17
CA ALA A 340 -47.12 0.52 0.11
C ALA A 340 -45.78 0.33 0.84
N THR A 341 -44.73 -0.10 0.15
CA THR A 341 -43.40 -0.35 0.72
C THR A 341 -42.70 0.95 1.08
N GLN A 342 -42.84 1.98 0.25
CA GLN A 342 -42.24 3.29 0.49
C GLN A 342 -42.87 4.00 1.72
N MET A 343 -44.18 3.86 1.92
CA MET A 343 -44.85 4.31 3.16
C MET A 343 -44.35 3.53 4.38
N GLN A 344 -44.13 2.23 4.25
CA GLN A 344 -43.69 1.39 5.35
C GLN A 344 -42.27 1.74 5.81
N GLU A 345 -41.35 2.01 4.87
CA GLU A 345 -39.99 2.47 5.17
C GLU A 345 -39.98 3.87 5.81
N GLN A 346 -40.84 4.78 5.32
CA GLN A 346 -40.96 6.12 5.89
C GLN A 346 -41.52 6.10 7.32
N GLU A 347 -42.47 5.21 7.60
CA GLU A 347 -43.01 5.00 8.95
C GLU A 347 -41.97 4.35 9.88
N LEU A 348 -41.17 3.40 9.37
CA LEU A 348 -40.07 2.80 10.14
C LEU A 348 -39.01 3.85 10.53
N ALA A 349 -38.63 4.71 9.59
CA ALA A 349 -37.69 5.81 9.83
C ALA A 349 -38.24 6.82 10.87
N ARG A 350 -39.55 7.10 10.84
CA ARG A 350 -40.21 7.91 11.87
C ARG A 350 -40.14 7.27 13.25
N GLN A 351 -40.37 5.96 13.34
CA GLN A 351 -40.29 5.23 14.60
C GLN A 351 -38.86 5.20 15.18
N GLU A 352 -37.84 5.06 14.34
CA GLU A 352 -36.44 5.11 14.79
C GLU A 352 -36.03 6.50 15.30
N LEU A 353 -36.43 7.56 14.60
CA LEU A 353 -36.20 8.94 15.04
C LEU A 353 -36.87 9.21 16.39
N ALA A 354 -38.10 8.72 16.59
CA ALA A 354 -38.79 8.84 17.87
C ALA A 354 -38.03 8.12 19.00
N LYS A 355 -37.53 6.90 18.75
CA LYS A 355 -36.72 6.14 19.72
C LYS A 355 -35.42 6.89 20.11
N LEU A 356 -34.74 7.51 19.14
CA LEU A 356 -33.51 8.27 19.39
C LEU A 356 -33.76 9.53 20.22
N GLN A 357 -34.88 10.22 20.01
CA GLN A 357 -35.25 11.39 20.81
C GLN A 357 -35.57 11.02 22.27
N PHE A 358 -36.19 9.86 22.52
CA PHE A 358 -36.43 9.38 23.88
C PHE A 358 -35.14 9.03 24.61
N LYS A 359 -34.17 8.43 23.93
CA LYS A 359 -32.88 8.01 24.52
C LYS A 359 -31.99 9.19 24.95
N ARG A 360 -32.15 10.36 24.33
CA ARG A 360 -31.40 11.59 24.70
C ARG A 360 -31.93 12.27 25.96
N LYS A 361 -33.18 12.04 26.36
CA LYS A 361 -33.78 12.69 27.54
C LYS A 361 -33.48 11.98 28.87
N THR A 362 -32.91 10.77 28.84
CA THR A 362 -32.74 9.94 30.05
C THR A 362 -31.31 9.88 30.61
N ILE A 363 -30.38 10.72 30.14
CA ILE A 363 -29.01 10.76 30.67
C ILE A 363 -28.90 11.82 31.79
N PRO A 364 -28.79 11.43 33.09
CA PRO A 364 -28.66 12.39 34.18
C PRO A 364 -27.28 13.05 34.19
N GLN A 365 -27.23 14.38 34.10
CA GLN A 365 -26.01 15.17 34.22
C GLN A 365 -25.47 15.13 35.66
N LYS A 366 -24.35 14.43 35.88
CA LYS A 366 -23.58 14.52 37.13
C LYS A 366 -22.70 15.77 37.11
N HIS A 367 -23.06 16.77 37.91
CA HIS A 367 -22.20 17.92 38.21
C HIS A 367 -21.05 17.51 39.13
N ASN A 368 -19.80 17.67 38.65
CA ASN A 368 -18.59 17.42 39.43
C ASN A 368 -17.98 18.76 39.88
N LYS A 369 -17.95 19.04 41.19
CA LYS A 369 -17.29 20.21 41.80
C LYS A 369 -16.07 19.71 42.58
N ASN A 370 -14.86 20.04 42.13
CA ASN A 370 -13.64 19.84 42.93
C ASN A 370 -12.99 21.20 43.28
N LYS A 371 -12.84 21.43 44.60
CA LYS A 371 -12.20 22.58 45.24
C LYS A 371 -10.71 22.30 45.45
N PHE A 372 -9.87 23.28 45.16
CA PHE A 372 -8.42 23.32 45.42
C PHE A 372 -8.13 24.06 46.73
N ASN A 373 -7.25 23.53 47.60
CA ASN A 373 -6.51 24.21 48.69
C ASN A 373 -5.58 23.17 49.38
N LYS A 374 -4.51 23.46 50.14
CA LYS A 374 -3.31 24.34 50.09
C LYS A 374 -2.45 23.91 51.33
N LYS A 375 -1.11 24.05 51.28
CA LYS A 375 -0.06 24.02 52.38
C LYS A 375 0.47 22.63 52.85
N VAL A 376 1.78 22.28 52.94
CA VAL A 376 3.03 22.86 53.55
C VAL A 376 2.98 22.74 55.10
N GLN A 377 3.85 22.06 55.91
CA GLN A 377 5.26 21.57 55.85
C GLN A 377 5.56 20.52 57.01
N PRO A 378 6.80 20.23 57.52
CA PRO A 378 7.39 18.87 57.71
C PRO A 378 7.65 18.44 59.18
N ILE A 379 8.26 17.25 59.44
CA ILE A 379 9.28 16.90 60.49
C ILE A 379 9.31 15.38 60.89
N VAL A 380 10.51 14.78 60.74
CA VAL A 380 11.31 13.84 61.62
C VAL A 380 10.82 12.44 62.08
N ASN A 381 11.72 11.46 61.83
CA ASN A 381 12.07 10.16 62.47
C ASN A 381 11.00 9.19 63.01
N THR A 382 11.14 7.89 62.74
CA THR A 382 11.90 6.90 63.55
C THR A 382 11.76 5.48 62.96
N GLN A 383 12.79 4.65 63.12
CA GLN A 383 12.87 3.21 62.82
C GLN A 383 11.77 2.38 63.50
N VAL A 384 11.45 1.18 62.96
CA VAL A 384 11.51 -0.14 63.64
C VAL A 384 11.13 -1.27 62.65
N ASN A 385 11.84 -2.39 62.81
CA ASN A 385 11.76 -3.70 62.16
C ASN A 385 10.35 -4.33 62.04
N SER A 386 10.13 -5.19 61.02
CA SER A 386 9.98 -6.66 61.17
C SER A 386 9.16 -7.34 60.05
N SER A 387 9.62 -8.54 59.67
CA SER A 387 8.89 -9.74 59.21
C SER A 387 8.14 -9.79 57.85
N THR A 388 8.66 -10.70 57.00
CA THR A 388 8.07 -11.51 55.91
C THR A 388 6.79 -12.28 56.29
N PRO A 389 6.17 -13.13 55.42
CA PRO A 389 5.97 -13.10 53.95
C PRO A 389 4.49 -13.44 53.56
N VAL A 390 4.03 -13.14 52.33
CA VAL A 390 2.98 -13.95 51.67
C VAL A 390 3.19 -14.00 50.15
N THR A 391 3.28 -15.23 49.67
CA THR A 391 3.31 -15.73 48.29
C THR A 391 1.93 -15.64 47.64
N ILE A 392 1.81 -15.14 46.41
CA ILE A 392 0.75 -15.59 45.49
C ILE A 392 1.37 -15.92 44.13
N ASN A 393 1.29 -17.20 43.86
CA ASN A 393 1.67 -17.94 42.68
C ASN A 393 0.43 -17.99 41.77
N ASN A 394 0.57 -17.82 40.45
CA ASN A 394 -0.44 -18.26 39.48
C ASN A 394 0.27 -18.71 38.20
N ASN A 395 0.58 -20.01 38.18
CA ASN A 395 0.81 -20.79 36.97
C ASN A 395 -0.56 -21.13 36.36
N ILE A 396 -0.74 -20.88 35.06
CA ILE A 396 -1.72 -21.62 34.25
C ILE A 396 -0.92 -22.41 33.22
N THR A 397 -0.94 -23.71 33.42
CA THR A 397 -0.43 -24.75 32.53
C THR A 397 -1.56 -25.16 31.58
N TYR A 398 -1.28 -25.22 30.28
CA TYR A 398 -1.99 -26.13 29.38
C TYR A 398 -0.95 -26.85 28.51
N ASN A 399 -0.83 -28.16 28.76
CA ASN A 399 -0.31 -29.14 27.81
C ASN A 399 -1.52 -29.82 27.17
N GLN A 400 -1.56 -29.90 25.85
CA GLN A 400 -1.91 -31.16 25.19
C GLN A 400 -1.47 -31.15 23.71
N THR A 401 -0.73 -32.20 23.39
CA THR A 401 -0.10 -32.51 22.11
C THR A 401 -0.93 -33.52 21.31
N PHE A 402 -0.82 -33.39 19.99
CA PHE A 402 -0.84 -34.43 18.93
C PHE A 402 -2.17 -34.97 18.34
N ASN A 403 -2.45 -34.53 17.10
CA ASN A 403 -2.80 -35.26 15.86
C ASN A 403 -3.69 -34.34 15.01
N GLN A 404 -3.60 -34.18 13.68
CA GLN A 404 -2.90 -34.87 12.61
C GLN A 404 -2.87 -33.90 11.41
N CYS A 405 -1.83 -34.03 10.60
CA CYS A 405 -1.68 -33.34 9.33
C CYS A 405 -2.82 -33.70 8.36
N ASN A 406 -3.45 -32.68 7.75
CA ASN A 406 -3.92 -32.61 6.36
C ASN A 406 -4.95 -31.47 6.29
N ASN A 407 -4.58 -30.34 5.65
CA ASN A 407 -5.44 -29.28 5.06
C ASN A 407 -4.82 -27.87 5.18
N VAL A 408 -3.60 -27.65 4.67
CA VAL A 408 -2.97 -26.30 4.63
C VAL A 408 -2.62 -25.91 3.19
N ILE A 409 -3.61 -25.87 2.29
CA ILE A 409 -3.42 -25.22 0.98
C ILE A 409 -4.54 -24.22 0.61
N ASN A 410 -5.76 -24.28 1.18
CA ASN A 410 -6.87 -23.47 0.63
C ASN A 410 -7.38 -22.26 1.45
N ASN A 411 -6.75 -21.88 2.58
CA ASN A 411 -7.28 -20.77 3.41
C ASN A 411 -6.37 -19.53 3.58
N SER A 412 -5.23 -19.41 2.89
CA SER A 412 -4.29 -18.31 3.13
C SER A 412 -4.47 -17.05 2.25
N MET A 413 -5.58 -16.89 1.52
CA MET A 413 -5.78 -15.72 0.64
C MET A 413 -6.81 -14.69 1.13
N ALA A 414 -7.59 -14.97 2.18
CA ALA A 414 -8.65 -14.06 2.62
C ALA A 414 -8.21 -13.04 3.70
N GLU A 415 -7.20 -13.35 4.51
CA GLU A 415 -6.85 -12.51 5.68
C GLU A 415 -5.76 -11.44 5.40
N GLN A 416 -5.12 -11.43 4.23
CA GLN A 416 -4.06 -10.44 3.90
C GLN A 416 -4.57 -9.12 3.29
N SER A 417 -5.87 -8.99 2.99
CA SER A 417 -6.41 -7.79 2.32
C SER A 417 -6.79 -6.65 3.27
N ASP A 418 -7.15 -6.96 4.52
CA ASP A 418 -7.58 -5.95 5.49
C ASP A 418 -6.41 -5.26 6.21
N GLU A 419 -5.27 -5.94 6.37
CA GLU A 419 -4.07 -5.38 7.02
C GLU A 419 -3.33 -4.39 6.09
N GLN A 420 -3.33 -4.63 4.76
CA GLN A 420 -2.80 -3.70 3.77
C GLN A 420 -3.66 -2.42 3.60
N LEU A 421 -4.98 -2.51 3.81
CA LEU A 421 -5.87 -1.34 3.74
C LEU A 421 -5.67 -0.39 4.94
N ALA A 422 -5.34 -0.94 6.11
CA ALA A 422 -5.03 -0.15 7.31
C ALA A 422 -3.72 0.65 7.16
N ASP A 423 -2.70 0.05 6.54
CA ASP A 423 -1.41 0.72 6.30
C ASP A 423 -1.51 1.82 5.24
N CYS A 424 -2.30 1.64 4.17
CA CYS A 424 -2.56 2.69 3.18
C CYS A 424 -3.30 3.90 3.77
N ASN A 425 -4.28 3.68 4.65
CA ASN A 425 -5.00 4.76 5.32
C ASN A 425 -4.12 5.53 6.30
N CYS A 426 -3.17 4.86 6.95
CA CYS A 426 -2.18 5.53 7.81
C CYS A 426 -1.26 6.45 7.00
N PHE A 427 -0.82 6.00 5.82
CA PHE A 427 0.04 6.77 4.91
C PHE A 427 -0.67 8.00 4.30
N ILE A 428 -1.94 7.84 3.92
CA ILE A 428 -2.78 8.95 3.41
C ILE A 428 -2.99 10.00 4.50
N ASN A 429 -3.32 9.59 5.73
CA ASN A 429 -3.51 10.50 6.84
C ASN A 429 -2.23 11.26 7.22
N LEU A 430 -1.07 10.61 7.17
CA LEU A 430 0.22 11.26 7.41
C LEU A 430 0.56 12.29 6.31
N THR A 431 0.22 11.99 5.06
CA THR A 431 0.45 12.89 3.92
C THR A 431 -0.44 14.14 4.01
N ILE A 432 -1.72 13.97 4.36
CA ILE A 432 -2.66 15.09 4.58
C ILE A 432 -2.17 15.97 5.74
N LEU A 433 -1.67 15.38 6.83
CA LEU A 433 -1.11 16.11 7.97
C LEU A 433 0.11 16.94 7.56
N LEU A 434 1.02 16.38 6.77
CA LEU A 434 2.21 17.10 6.29
C LEU A 434 1.86 18.27 5.36
N ILE A 435 0.87 18.11 4.48
CA ILE A 435 0.38 19.20 3.62
C ILE A 435 -0.24 20.32 4.45
N ALA A 436 -1.04 19.98 5.48
CA ALA A 436 -1.63 20.96 6.38
C ALA A 436 -0.56 21.75 7.15
N ILE A 437 0.49 21.08 7.63
CA ILE A 437 1.63 21.71 8.32
C ILE A 437 2.36 22.69 7.37
N PHE A 438 2.62 22.29 6.13
CA PHE A 438 3.26 23.16 5.13
C PHE A 438 2.40 24.39 4.79
N ALA A 439 1.08 24.22 4.68
CA ALA A 439 0.17 25.33 4.44
C ALA A 439 0.18 26.33 5.61
N ILE A 440 0.21 25.84 6.85
CA ILE A 440 0.31 26.69 8.06
C ILE A 440 1.64 27.45 8.09
N PHE A 441 2.77 26.77 7.85
CA PHE A 441 4.07 27.44 7.81
C PHE A 441 4.17 28.47 6.68
N SER A 442 3.57 28.18 5.52
CA SER A 442 3.51 29.13 4.40
C SER A 442 2.67 30.35 4.77
N ALA A 443 1.52 30.16 5.42
CA ALA A 443 0.67 31.27 5.88
C ALA A 443 1.37 32.13 6.94
N ILE A 444 2.05 31.50 7.90
CA ILE A 444 2.85 32.20 8.92
C ILE A 444 3.99 32.98 8.24
N TYR A 445 4.75 32.34 7.35
CA TYR A 445 5.83 32.98 6.61
C TYR A 445 5.35 34.21 5.82
N TYR A 446 4.23 34.10 5.10
CA TYR A 446 3.63 35.22 4.37
C TYR A 446 3.10 36.33 5.29
N SER A 447 2.67 36.01 6.51
CA SER A 447 2.23 37.01 7.49
C SER A 447 3.37 37.84 8.09
N PHE A 448 4.62 37.36 8.03
CA PHE A 448 5.80 38.10 8.47
C PHE A 448 6.43 38.98 7.38
N PHE A 449 6.04 38.79 6.12
CA PHE A 449 6.53 39.56 4.97
C PHE A 449 5.53 40.59 4.43
N LYS A 450 4.41 40.79 5.12
CA LYS A 450 3.52 41.95 4.99
C LYS A 450 3.67 42.81 6.23
#